data_AF-A0A6B2LI24-F1
#
_entry.id   AF-A0A6B2LI24-F1
#
_cell.length_a   1.000
_cell.length_b   1.000
_cell.length_c   1.000
_cell.angle_alpha   90.00
_cell.angle_beta   90.00
_cell.angle_gamma   90.00
#
_symmetry.space_group_name_H-M   'P 1'
#
loop_
_entity.id
_entity.type
_entity.pdbx_description
1 polymer ?
#
loop_
_entity_poly.entity_id
_entity_poly.type
_entity_poly.pdbx_seq_one_letter_code
_entity_poly.pdbx_strand_id
1 'polypeptide(L)'
;MSYFNSMTYEERRKLVEQLILLYGVLRKSEYRMKVTITGITPVVHKFFTKHSNYSSWKIFTSPKSLLESYPTPSSLVYLTPDSPNVLQEIKDDDIYVIGGYVDLPPCPNVSLLKAEKQGLRHARLPIPEHFKFHTGYTDLKINEVFAILKCIKEGLSWENALLRYPPIIPKPKKSKHHTSPQPPLPSPSTPTLSHILNQHPN
;
A
#
# COMPACT_ATOMS: atom_id res chain seq x y z
N MET A 1 8.17 -3.40 -13.15
CA MET A 1 6.74 -3.59 -13.49
C MET A 1 6.38 -5.05 -13.76
N SER A 2 6.90 -6.00 -12.98
CA SER A 2 6.73 -7.43 -13.23
C SER A 2 5.39 -8.02 -12.79
N TYR A 3 4.56 -7.23 -12.11
CA TYR A 3 3.20 -7.58 -11.67
C TYR A 3 2.11 -6.99 -12.59
N PHE A 4 2.49 -6.31 -13.68
CA PHE A 4 1.55 -5.50 -14.45
C PHE A 4 0.34 -6.28 -14.97
N ASN A 5 0.57 -7.51 -15.43
CA ASN A 5 -0.48 -8.34 -16.02
C ASN A 5 -1.43 -8.92 -14.96
N SER A 6 -1.03 -9.02 -13.68
CA SER A 6 -1.89 -9.52 -12.61
C SER A 6 -2.77 -8.44 -11.98
N MET A 7 -2.52 -7.16 -12.26
CA MET A 7 -3.35 -6.04 -11.78
C MET A 7 -4.58 -5.83 -12.66
N THR A 8 -5.67 -5.42 -12.04
CA THR A 8 -6.86 -4.85 -12.69
C THR A 8 -6.54 -3.51 -13.37
N TYR A 9 -7.45 -3.01 -14.21
CA TYR A 9 -7.26 -1.72 -14.88
C TYR A 9 -7.15 -0.55 -13.87
N GLU A 10 -7.98 -0.57 -12.83
CA GLU A 10 -8.04 0.44 -11.77
C GLU A 10 -6.77 0.43 -10.91
N GLU A 11 -6.23 -0.74 -10.60
CA GLU A 11 -4.94 -0.88 -9.92
C GLU A 11 -3.80 -0.35 -10.80
N ARG A 12 -3.81 -0.65 -12.11
CA ARG A 12 -2.81 -0.10 -13.04
C ARG A 12 -2.90 1.42 -13.15
N ARG A 13 -4.11 2.00 -13.12
CA ARG A 13 -4.28 3.47 -13.07
C ARG A 13 -3.69 4.07 -11.80
N LYS A 14 -3.99 3.47 -10.64
CA LYS A 14 -3.43 3.90 -9.34
C LYS A 14 -1.92 3.75 -9.30
N LEU A 15 -1.36 2.71 -9.90
CA LEU A 15 0.08 2.56 -10.07
C LEU A 15 0.66 3.76 -10.83
N VAL A 16 0.07 4.15 -11.96
CA VAL A 16 0.52 5.33 -12.73
C VAL A 16 0.42 6.62 -11.90
N GLU A 17 -0.67 6.81 -11.16
CA GLU A 17 -0.84 7.95 -10.25
C GLU A 17 0.27 8.01 -9.19
N GLN A 18 0.61 6.87 -8.56
CA GLN A 18 1.72 6.80 -7.61
C GLN A 18 3.06 7.12 -8.29
N LEU A 19 3.32 6.65 -9.51
CA LEU A 19 4.54 6.99 -10.24
C LEU A 19 4.64 8.48 -10.60
N ILE A 20 3.52 9.14 -10.92
CA ILE A 20 3.46 10.59 -11.15
C ILE A 20 3.87 11.34 -9.87
N LEU A 21 3.33 10.94 -8.73
CA LEU A 21 3.68 11.54 -7.43
C LEU A 21 5.15 11.30 -7.08
N LEU A 22 5.65 10.08 -7.29
CA LEU A 22 7.06 9.73 -7.12
C LEU A 22 7.95 10.65 -7.96
N TYR A 23 7.64 10.84 -9.24
CA TYR A 23 8.42 11.73 -10.10
C TYR A 23 8.36 13.18 -9.62
N GLY A 24 7.20 13.64 -9.13
CA GLY A 24 7.05 14.95 -8.50
C GLY A 24 7.97 15.14 -7.28
N VAL A 25 8.15 14.10 -6.47
CA VAL A 25 9.08 14.08 -5.33
C VAL A 25 10.54 14.05 -5.80
N LEU A 26 10.87 13.22 -6.79
CA LEU A 26 12.22 13.12 -7.36
C LEU A 26 12.72 14.46 -7.91
N ARG A 27 11.87 15.19 -8.64
CA ARG A 27 12.22 16.51 -9.21
C ARG A 27 12.57 17.57 -8.16
N LYS A 28 12.15 17.37 -6.91
CA LYS A 28 12.41 18.26 -5.78
C LYS A 28 13.56 17.76 -4.88
N SER A 29 14.28 16.71 -5.29
CA SER A 29 15.43 16.24 -4.52
C SER A 29 16.67 17.06 -4.84
N GLU A 30 17.40 17.41 -3.78
CA GLU A 30 18.72 18.03 -3.88
C GLU A 30 19.80 16.98 -4.18
N TYR A 31 19.50 15.70 -3.96
CA TYR A 31 20.39 14.58 -4.23
C TYR A 31 20.17 14.01 -5.63
N ARG A 32 21.26 13.57 -6.27
CA ARG A 32 21.22 12.87 -7.58
C ARG A 32 20.75 11.42 -7.41
N MET A 33 19.54 11.22 -6.90
CA MET A 33 18.92 9.90 -6.82
C MET A 33 18.66 9.36 -8.22
N LYS A 34 19.21 8.20 -8.54
CA LYS A 34 18.96 7.50 -9.81
C LYS A 34 17.74 6.59 -9.64
N VAL A 35 16.66 6.91 -10.36
CA VAL A 35 15.45 6.08 -10.40
C VAL A 35 15.37 5.36 -11.74
N THR A 36 15.22 4.04 -11.69
CA THR A 36 15.01 3.19 -12.86
C THR A 36 13.69 2.46 -12.75
N ILE A 37 12.86 2.55 -13.79
CA ILE A 37 11.67 1.69 -13.92
C ILE A 37 12.01 0.52 -14.85
N THR A 38 12.08 -0.69 -14.28
CA THR A 38 12.36 -1.94 -15.01
C THR A 38 11.07 -2.63 -15.45
N GLY A 39 11.17 -3.52 -16.45
CA GLY A 39 10.06 -4.28 -16.99
C GLY A 39 9.04 -3.44 -17.77
N ILE A 40 9.47 -2.36 -18.43
CA ILE A 40 8.64 -1.56 -19.35
C ILE A 40 8.47 -2.33 -20.66
N THR A 41 7.62 -3.37 -20.65
CA THR A 41 7.25 -4.09 -21.87
C THR A 41 6.39 -3.20 -22.78
N PRO A 42 6.18 -3.55 -24.07
CA PRO A 42 5.32 -2.77 -24.96
C PRO A 42 3.90 -2.54 -24.40
N VAL A 43 3.35 -3.51 -23.68
CA VAL A 43 2.03 -3.41 -23.03
C VAL A 43 2.05 -2.37 -21.91
N VAL A 44 3.07 -2.41 -21.04
CA VAL A 44 3.27 -1.43 -19.96
C VAL A 44 3.49 -0.04 -20.56
N HIS A 45 4.35 0.06 -21.57
CA HIS A 45 4.66 1.31 -22.25
C HIS A 45 3.41 1.99 -22.80
N LYS A 46 2.59 1.25 -23.56
CA LYS A 46 1.33 1.75 -24.14
C LYS A 46 0.35 2.22 -23.07
N PHE A 47 0.26 1.50 -21.95
CA PHE A 47 -0.60 1.92 -20.85
C PHE A 47 -0.08 3.19 -20.18
N PHE A 48 1.21 3.26 -19.90
CA PHE A 48 1.81 4.41 -19.22
C PHE A 48 1.73 5.68 -20.07
N THR A 49 1.96 5.60 -21.39
CA THR A 49 1.81 6.75 -22.29
C THR A 49 0.37 7.23 -22.43
N LYS A 50 -0.60 6.32 -22.30
CA LYS A 50 -2.03 6.67 -22.29
C LYS A 50 -2.43 7.45 -21.04
N HIS A 51 -1.80 7.17 -19.90
CA HIS A 51 -2.22 7.67 -18.59
C HIS A 51 -1.27 8.70 -17.98
N SER A 52 -0.13 8.96 -18.62
CA SER A 52 0.89 9.90 -18.14
C SER A 52 1.82 10.32 -19.27
N ASN A 53 2.58 11.38 -19.05
CA ASN A 53 3.66 11.79 -19.94
C ASN A 53 5.02 11.21 -19.52
N TYR A 54 5.06 9.99 -18.97
CA TYR A 54 6.30 9.46 -18.36
C TYR A 54 7.50 9.39 -19.31
N SER A 55 7.27 9.30 -20.62
CA SER A 55 8.33 9.34 -21.63
C SER A 55 9.14 10.65 -21.62
N SER A 56 8.60 11.74 -21.07
CA SER A 56 9.33 13.01 -20.91
C SER A 56 10.04 13.15 -19.56
N TRP A 57 9.89 12.16 -18.67
CA TRP A 57 10.48 12.21 -17.34
C TRP A 57 11.98 11.94 -17.40
N LYS A 58 12.75 12.68 -16.59
CA LYS A 58 14.20 12.50 -16.44
C LYS A 58 14.51 11.31 -15.52
N ILE A 59 14.04 10.13 -15.90
CA ILE A 59 14.26 8.85 -15.20
C ILE A 59 14.73 7.78 -16.18
N PHE A 60 15.40 6.76 -15.68
CA PHE A 60 15.79 5.62 -16.50
C PHE A 60 14.61 4.66 -16.66
N THR A 61 14.47 4.08 -17.85
CA THR A 61 13.50 3.02 -18.11
C THR A 61 14.19 1.87 -18.81
N SER A 62 13.76 0.64 -18.51
CA SER A 62 14.31 -0.57 -19.12
C SER A 62 13.17 -1.55 -19.42
N PRO A 63 13.11 -2.13 -20.63
CA PRO A 63 12.17 -3.21 -20.92
C PRO A 63 12.54 -4.51 -20.22
N LYS A 64 13.82 -4.67 -19.85
CA LYS A 64 14.35 -5.86 -19.18
C LYS A 64 13.79 -6.00 -17.76
N SER A 65 13.70 -7.23 -17.28
CA SER A 65 13.38 -7.52 -15.89
C SER A 65 14.45 -6.96 -14.93
N LEU A 66 14.17 -7.05 -13.63
CA LEU A 66 15.09 -6.57 -12.58
C LEU A 66 16.47 -7.24 -12.68
N LEU A 67 16.50 -8.57 -12.68
CA LEU A 67 17.74 -9.36 -12.69
C LEU A 67 18.51 -9.26 -14.02
N GLU A 68 17.81 -9.04 -15.13
CA GLU A 68 18.46 -8.77 -16.42
C GLU A 68 19.06 -7.36 -16.49
N SER A 69 18.51 -6.40 -15.74
CA SER A 69 19.03 -5.03 -15.67
C SER A 69 20.16 -4.89 -14.63
N TYR A 70 20.13 -5.72 -13.58
CA TYR A 70 21.07 -5.71 -12.46
C TYR A 70 21.54 -7.15 -12.18
N PRO A 71 22.58 -7.62 -12.90
CA PRO A 71 23.03 -9.01 -12.85
C PRO A 71 23.85 -9.36 -11.60
N THR A 72 24.01 -8.41 -10.66
CA THR A 72 24.68 -8.62 -9.37
C THR A 72 23.62 -8.58 -8.26
N PRO A 73 22.96 -9.71 -7.93
CA PRO A 73 21.87 -9.75 -6.95
C PRO A 73 22.27 -9.30 -5.55
N SER A 74 23.55 -9.44 -5.19
CA SER A 74 24.04 -9.12 -3.84
C SER A 74 23.89 -7.64 -3.48
N SER A 75 23.87 -6.71 -4.45
CA SER A 75 23.63 -5.28 -4.19
C SER A 75 22.15 -4.91 -4.17
N LEU A 76 21.24 -5.80 -4.54
CA LEU A 76 19.79 -5.54 -4.55
C LEU A 76 19.18 -5.79 -3.17
N VAL A 77 18.42 -4.81 -2.67
CA VAL A 77 17.60 -4.93 -1.46
C VAL A 77 16.13 -4.71 -1.82
N TYR A 78 15.34 -5.76 -1.80
CA TYR A 78 13.91 -5.68 -2.08
C TYR A 78 13.13 -5.19 -0.85
N LEU A 79 12.47 -4.05 -0.99
CA LEU A 79 11.65 -3.47 0.06
C LEU A 79 10.26 -4.09 0.06
N THR A 80 9.89 -4.69 1.19
CA THR A 80 8.60 -5.35 1.39
C THR A 80 8.16 -5.21 2.86
N PRO A 81 6.89 -4.87 3.13
CA PRO A 81 6.41 -4.69 4.51
C PRO A 81 6.45 -5.98 5.33
N ASP A 82 6.35 -7.14 4.67
CA ASP A 82 6.28 -8.46 5.31
C ASP A 82 7.66 -9.02 5.72
N SER A 83 8.76 -8.35 5.34
CA SER A 83 10.10 -8.86 5.63
C SER A 83 10.38 -8.90 7.14
N PRO A 84 10.94 -10.01 7.66
CA PRO A 84 11.40 -10.06 9.05
C PRO A 84 12.62 -9.15 9.30
N ASN A 85 13.41 -8.87 8.25
CA ASN A 85 14.59 -8.00 8.34
C ASN A 85 14.19 -6.54 8.33
N VAL A 86 14.78 -5.73 9.20
CA VAL A 86 14.54 -4.29 9.31
C VAL A 86 15.63 -3.51 8.59
N LEU A 87 15.24 -2.55 7.75
CA LEU A 87 16.18 -1.62 7.12
C LEU A 87 16.62 -0.54 8.13
N GLN A 88 17.78 -0.75 8.74
CA GLN A 88 18.32 0.18 9.75
C GLN A 88 18.95 1.44 9.11
N GLU A 89 19.65 1.27 8.00
CA GLU A 89 20.40 2.33 7.32
C GLU A 89 20.32 2.17 5.80
N ILE A 90 20.45 3.30 5.09
CA ILE A 90 20.57 3.32 3.63
C ILE A 90 22.05 3.38 3.26
N LYS A 91 22.54 2.30 2.65
CA LYS A 91 23.88 2.18 2.05
C LYS A 91 23.91 2.68 0.61
N ASP A 92 25.01 3.33 0.23
CA ASP A 92 25.18 3.96 -1.09
C ASP A 92 25.50 2.96 -2.20
N ASP A 93 26.10 1.83 -1.84
CA ASP A 93 26.41 0.73 -2.77
C ASP A 93 25.20 -0.19 -3.03
N ASP A 94 24.12 -0.01 -2.27
CA ASP A 94 22.90 -0.83 -2.38
C ASP A 94 21.88 -0.21 -3.33
N ILE A 95 21.15 -1.08 -4.02
CA ILE A 95 20.06 -0.73 -4.93
C ILE A 95 18.75 -1.19 -4.31
N TYR A 96 17.94 -0.23 -3.87
CA TYR A 96 16.65 -0.49 -3.24
C TYR A 96 15.56 -0.70 -4.28
N VAL A 97 14.89 -1.84 -4.20
CA VAL A 97 13.84 -2.25 -5.14
C VAL A 97 12.48 -2.09 -4.49
N ILE A 98 11.62 -1.26 -5.09
CA ILE A 98 10.22 -1.12 -4.70
C ILE A 98 9.34 -1.91 -5.67
N GLY A 99 8.43 -2.73 -5.14
CA GLY A 99 7.46 -3.46 -5.95
C GLY A 99 6.57 -2.52 -6.75
N GLY A 100 6.65 -2.60 -8.09
CA GLY A 100 5.80 -1.79 -8.98
C GLY A 100 4.41 -2.40 -9.17
N TYR A 101 3.59 -2.41 -8.11
CA TYR A 101 2.22 -2.90 -8.12
C TYR A 101 1.33 -2.15 -7.12
N VAL A 102 0.02 -2.26 -7.33
CA VAL A 102 -1.03 -1.83 -6.41
C VAL A 102 -2.00 -3.00 -6.27
N ASP A 103 -2.34 -3.35 -5.05
CA ASP A 103 -3.20 -4.46 -4.69
C ASP A 103 -4.36 -3.95 -3.81
N LEU A 104 -5.59 -4.16 -4.28
CA LEU A 104 -6.79 -3.71 -3.59
C LEU A 104 -7.83 -4.85 -3.52
N PRO A 105 -8.02 -5.48 -2.35
CA PRO A 105 -7.36 -5.23 -1.06
C PRO A 105 -5.89 -5.67 -1.03
N PRO A 106 -5.08 -5.17 -0.06
CA PRO A 106 -3.70 -5.61 0.09
C PRO A 106 -3.57 -7.11 0.29
N CYS A 107 -2.58 -7.69 -0.41
CA CYS A 107 -2.29 -9.12 -0.40
C CYS A 107 -0.92 -9.35 0.28
N PRO A 108 -0.88 -9.94 1.49
CA PRO A 108 0.37 -10.09 2.22
C PRO A 108 1.34 -11.05 1.52
N ASN A 109 2.64 -10.86 1.76
CA ASN A 109 3.76 -11.70 1.33
C ASN A 109 4.03 -11.74 -0.19
N VAL A 110 3.25 -11.07 -1.04
CA VAL A 110 3.43 -11.13 -2.51
C VAL A 110 4.81 -10.62 -2.96
N SER A 111 5.32 -9.57 -2.33
CA SER A 111 6.65 -9.02 -2.61
C SER A 111 7.77 -9.81 -1.91
N LEU A 112 7.54 -10.27 -0.68
CA LEU A 112 8.49 -11.08 0.07
C LEU A 112 8.78 -12.41 -0.64
N LEU A 113 7.75 -13.18 -0.98
CA LEU A 113 7.90 -14.46 -1.68
C LEU A 113 8.63 -14.31 -3.01
N LYS A 114 8.46 -13.17 -3.69
CA LYS A 114 9.20 -12.87 -4.92
C LYS A 114 10.68 -12.65 -4.66
N ALA A 115 11.02 -11.88 -3.63
CA ALA A 115 12.41 -11.63 -3.24
C ALA A 115 13.10 -12.94 -2.84
N GLU A 116 12.45 -13.75 -2.00
CA GLU A 116 12.96 -15.06 -1.56
C GLU A 116 13.17 -16.02 -2.73
N LYS A 117 12.17 -16.16 -3.62
CA LYS A 117 12.28 -17.00 -4.82
C LYS A 117 13.43 -16.57 -5.75
N GLN A 118 13.78 -15.28 -5.74
CA GLN A 118 14.87 -14.72 -6.53
C GLN A 118 16.21 -14.67 -5.78
N GLY A 119 16.26 -15.13 -4.53
CA GLY A 119 17.47 -15.09 -3.69
C GLY A 119 17.96 -13.67 -3.41
N LEU A 120 17.06 -12.68 -3.38
CA LEU A 120 17.39 -11.28 -3.12
C LEU A 120 17.43 -10.99 -1.63
N ARG A 121 18.34 -10.09 -1.20
CA ARG A 121 18.19 -9.47 0.12
C ARG A 121 16.86 -8.73 0.16
N HIS A 122 16.19 -8.76 1.30
CA HIS A 122 14.94 -8.05 1.50
C HIS A 122 14.88 -7.43 2.89
N ALA A 123 14.17 -6.31 3.01
CA ALA A 123 13.98 -5.59 4.26
C ALA A 123 12.65 -4.84 4.27
N ARG A 124 12.09 -4.63 5.47
CA ARG A 124 10.98 -3.69 5.71
C ARG A 124 11.50 -2.37 6.25
N LEU A 125 10.74 -1.30 6.07
CA LEU A 125 11.04 -0.03 6.74
C LEU A 125 10.85 -0.17 8.27
N PRO A 126 11.59 0.60 9.08
CA PRO A 126 11.54 0.51 10.55
C PRO A 126 10.30 1.24 11.13
N ILE A 127 9.10 0.94 10.61
CA ILE A 127 7.86 1.63 11.02
C ILE A 127 7.50 1.30 12.47
N PRO A 128 7.39 0.02 12.90
CA PRO A 128 7.08 -0.31 14.30
C PRO A 128 8.11 0.22 15.31
N GLU A 129 9.36 0.35 14.90
CA GLU A 129 10.45 0.81 15.75
C GLU A 129 10.34 2.31 16.07
N HIS A 130 9.92 3.12 15.09
CA HIS A 130 9.85 4.58 15.20
C HIS A 130 8.43 5.13 15.34
N PHE A 131 7.40 4.30 15.13
CA PHE A 131 6.00 4.67 15.26
C PHE A 131 5.32 3.64 16.18
N LYS A 132 5.14 3.99 17.46
CA LYS A 132 4.61 3.07 18.48
C LYS A 132 3.13 3.30 18.81
N PHE A 133 2.54 4.42 18.36
CA PHE A 133 1.25 4.90 18.86
C PHE A 133 0.04 4.62 17.96
N HIS A 134 0.18 3.87 16.87
CA HIS A 134 -0.93 3.64 15.94
C HIS A 134 -1.08 2.15 15.61
N THR A 135 -1.94 1.47 16.35
CA THR A 135 -2.38 0.11 16.04
C THR A 135 -3.19 0.14 14.74
N GLY A 136 -2.64 -0.38 13.63
CA GLY A 136 -3.38 -0.55 12.37
C GLY A 136 -2.74 0.11 11.14
N TYR A 137 -1.43 -0.07 10.95
CA TYR A 137 -0.71 0.39 9.76
C TYR A 137 -1.32 -0.19 8.47
N THR A 138 -1.66 0.65 7.50
CA THR A 138 -1.74 0.20 6.10
C THR A 138 -0.37 0.20 5.45
N ASP A 139 -0.26 -0.61 4.40
CA ASP A 139 0.84 -0.56 3.45
C ASP A 139 1.10 0.85 2.93
N LEU A 140 2.38 1.24 2.91
CA LEU A 140 2.84 2.46 2.26
C LEU A 140 2.77 2.28 0.75
N LYS A 141 2.33 3.33 0.06
CA LYS A 141 2.35 3.39 -1.41
C LYS A 141 3.77 3.51 -1.94
N ILE A 142 3.97 3.19 -3.22
CA ILE A 142 5.26 3.28 -3.92
C ILE A 142 5.86 4.69 -3.77
N ASN A 143 5.04 5.73 -3.93
CA ASN A 143 5.48 7.12 -3.82
C ASN A 143 5.84 7.51 -2.38
N GLU A 144 5.16 6.95 -1.39
CA GLU A 144 5.42 7.22 0.04
C GLU A 144 6.73 6.57 0.46
N VAL A 145 6.94 5.29 0.10
CA VAL A 145 8.23 4.59 0.32
C VAL A 145 9.37 5.37 -0.32
N PHE A 146 9.25 5.76 -1.59
CA PHE A 146 10.29 6.55 -2.25
C PHE A 146 10.57 7.88 -1.55
N ALA A 147 9.52 8.59 -1.13
CA ALA A 147 9.68 9.88 -0.46
C ALA A 147 10.35 9.75 0.91
N ILE A 148 10.06 8.68 1.65
CA ILE A 148 10.75 8.36 2.91
C ILE A 148 12.24 8.11 2.63
N LEU A 149 12.59 7.25 1.66
CA LEU A 149 13.99 6.97 1.31
C LEU A 149 14.74 8.24 0.91
N LYS A 150 14.10 9.12 0.15
CA LYS A 150 14.65 10.45 -0.19
C LYS A 150 14.94 11.27 1.07
N CYS A 151 13.99 11.36 2.00
CA CYS A 151 14.18 12.10 3.25
C CYS A 151 15.35 11.55 4.08
N ILE A 152 15.48 10.23 4.20
CA ILE A 152 16.62 9.62 4.90
C ILE A 152 17.93 9.96 4.20
N LYS A 153 17.96 9.88 2.86
CA LYS A 153 19.16 10.24 2.09
C LYS A 153 19.52 11.73 2.21
N GLU A 154 18.53 12.58 2.46
CA GLU A 154 18.68 14.01 2.77
C GLU A 154 19.06 14.30 4.22
N GLY A 155 19.26 13.26 5.05
CA GLY A 155 19.75 13.39 6.43
C GLY A 155 18.64 13.48 7.49
N LEU A 156 17.38 13.28 7.13
CA LEU A 156 16.30 13.17 8.12
C LEU A 156 16.39 11.83 8.86
N SER A 157 16.02 11.84 10.14
CA SER A 157 15.81 10.61 10.90
C SER A 157 14.61 9.82 10.38
N TRP A 158 14.61 8.50 10.63
CA TRP A 158 13.46 7.62 10.33
C TRP A 158 12.16 8.15 10.91
N GLU A 159 12.16 8.56 12.17
CA GLU A 159 10.99 9.14 12.84
C GLU A 159 10.42 10.35 12.09
N ASN A 160 11.27 11.33 11.75
CA ASN A 160 10.84 12.53 11.03
C ASN A 160 10.40 12.24 9.60
N ALA A 161 11.07 11.32 8.90
CA ALA A 161 10.69 10.93 7.54
C ALA A 161 9.32 10.22 7.53
N LEU A 162 9.08 9.32 8.50
CA LEU A 162 7.81 8.60 8.66
C LEU A 162 6.67 9.53 9.11
N LEU A 163 6.94 10.51 9.97
CA LEU A 163 5.95 11.54 10.36
C LEU A 163 5.49 12.39 9.17
N ARG A 164 6.38 12.64 8.19
CA ARG A 164 6.05 13.43 6.99
C ARG A 164 5.19 12.65 5.99
N TYR A 165 5.32 11.34 5.97
CA TYR A 165 4.58 10.42 5.10
C TYR A 165 3.96 9.30 5.95
N PRO A 166 3.00 9.64 6.83
CA PRO A 166 2.50 8.69 7.81
C PRO A 166 1.77 7.54 7.12
N PRO A 167 2.01 6.28 7.52
CA PRO A 167 1.20 5.16 7.07
C PRO A 167 -0.26 5.44 7.42
N ILE A 168 -1.15 5.29 6.43
CA ILE A 168 -2.56 5.58 6.61
C ILE A 168 -3.15 4.51 7.55
N ILE A 169 -4.10 4.90 8.40
CA ILE A 169 -4.91 3.93 9.15
C ILE A 169 -6.19 3.75 8.33
N PRO A 170 -6.58 2.52 7.96
CA PRO A 170 -7.86 2.34 7.31
C PRO A 170 -8.92 2.66 8.36
N LYS A 171 -9.80 3.64 8.07
CA LYS A 171 -10.96 3.90 8.93
C LYS A 171 -11.71 2.57 9.11
N PRO A 172 -12.05 2.14 10.34
CA PRO A 172 -12.89 0.98 10.50
C PRO A 172 -14.15 1.19 9.66
N LYS A 173 -14.46 0.24 8.78
CA LYS A 173 -15.73 0.26 8.06
C LYS A 173 -16.80 0.35 9.14
N LYS A 174 -17.60 1.43 9.15
CA LYS A 174 -18.82 1.44 9.96
C LYS A 174 -19.56 0.16 9.60
N SER A 175 -19.70 -0.76 10.55
CA SER A 175 -20.60 -1.88 10.37
C SER A 175 -21.94 -1.25 10.04
N LYS A 176 -22.46 -1.50 8.84
CA LYS A 176 -23.89 -1.32 8.63
C LYS A 176 -24.51 -2.25 9.66
N HIS A 177 -25.07 -1.71 10.73
CA HIS A 177 -26.00 -2.48 11.53
C HIS A 177 -27.04 -2.97 10.52
N HIS A 178 -27.03 -4.27 10.23
CA HIS A 178 -28.24 -4.91 9.77
C HIS A 178 -29.19 -4.79 10.94
N THR A 179 -29.97 -3.71 10.95
CA THR A 179 -31.22 -3.69 11.68
C THR A 179 -32.07 -4.71 10.96
N SER A 180 -32.06 -5.95 11.45
CA SER A 180 -33.11 -6.91 11.13
C SER A 180 -34.44 -6.18 11.42
N PRO A 181 -35.40 -6.18 10.50
CA PRO A 181 -36.69 -5.54 10.77
C PRO A 181 -37.27 -6.20 12.02
N GLN A 182 -37.52 -5.39 13.06
CA GLN A 182 -38.28 -5.86 14.20
C GLN A 182 -39.67 -6.28 13.70
N PRO A 183 -40.19 -7.46 14.07
CA PRO A 183 -41.57 -7.80 13.78
C PRO A 183 -42.48 -6.73 14.41
N PRO A 184 -43.58 -6.35 13.75
CA PRO A 184 -44.49 -5.33 14.26
C PRO A 184 -45.01 -5.75 15.64
N LEU A 185 -45.07 -4.79 16.57
CA LEU A 185 -45.68 -5.01 17.88
C LEU A 185 -47.14 -5.48 17.68
N PRO A 186 -47.61 -6.47 18.47
CA PRO A 186 -49.00 -6.88 18.42
C PRO A 186 -49.92 -5.72 18.82
N SER A 187 -50.95 -5.49 18.01
CA SER A 187 -52.01 -4.53 18.26
C SER A 187 -52.69 -4.80 19.61
N PRO A 188 -53.10 -3.76 20.36
CA PRO A 188 -53.77 -3.95 21.64
C PRO A 188 -55.11 -4.68 21.44
N SER A 189 -55.24 -5.84 22.09
CA SER A 189 -56.47 -6.63 22.13
C SER A 189 -57.58 -5.82 22.80
N THR A 190 -58.70 -5.64 22.10
CA THR A 190 -59.94 -5.13 22.69
C THR A 190 -60.46 -6.13 23.73
N PRO A 191 -60.83 -5.69 24.95
CA PRO A 191 -61.34 -6.59 25.97
C PRO A 191 -62.72 -7.11 25.57
N THR A 192 -62.88 -8.43 25.55
CA THR A 192 -64.17 -9.08 25.29
C THR A 192 -64.98 -9.14 26.59
N LEU A 193 -66.27 -8.78 26.50
CA LEU A 193 -67.32 -8.77 27.55
C LEU A 193 -67.62 -10.16 28.14
N SER A 194 -66.63 -10.83 28.73
CA SER A 194 -66.81 -12.09 29.47
C SER A 194 -66.26 -12.05 30.91
N HIS A 195 -65.75 -10.90 31.36
CA HIS A 195 -65.17 -10.75 32.70
C HIS A 195 -65.93 -9.76 33.61
N ILE A 196 -67.27 -9.70 33.49
CA ILE A 196 -68.16 -8.91 34.38
C ILE A 196 -68.97 -9.80 35.36
N LEU A 197 -68.74 -11.11 35.41
CA LEU A 197 -69.38 -11.98 36.40
C LEU A 197 -68.32 -12.65 37.28
N ASN A 198 -67.89 -11.91 38.31
CA ASN A 198 -67.57 -12.40 39.65
C ASN A 198 -67.01 -11.25 40.51
N GLN A 199 -67.87 -10.30 40.84
CA GLN A 199 -67.89 -9.72 42.18
C GLN A 199 -69.09 -10.39 42.85
N HIS A 200 -68.92 -11.15 43.93
CA HIS A 200 -68.96 -10.60 45.28
C HIS A 200 -68.54 -11.65 46.34
N PRO A 201 -68.33 -11.24 47.60
CA PRO A 201 -67.34 -11.75 48.53
C PRO A 201 -67.96 -12.63 49.63
N ASN A 202 -67.10 -13.06 50.58
CA ASN A 202 -67.51 -13.52 51.92
C ASN A 202 -68.43 -12.50 52.62
#